data_AF-A0A3M4VYC4-F1
#
_entry.id   AF-A0A3M4VYC4-F1
#
_cell.length_a   1.000
_cell.length_b   1.000
_cell.length_c   1.000
_cell.angle_alpha   90.00
_cell.angle_beta   90.00
_cell.angle_gamma   90.00
#
_symmetry.space_group_name_H-M   'P 1'
#
loop_
_entity.id
_entity.type
_entity.pdbx_description
1 polymer ?
#
loop_
_entity_poly.entity_id
_entity_poly.type
_entity_poly.pdbx_seq_one_letter_code
_entity_poly.pdbx_strand_id
1 'polypeptide(L)' 'MKKVTPDPPVPSLEESLLHISELLRCAAATAYESGDSLNGPKRDLAFSVVHLIGMARAELDRSLERVELR' A
#
# COMPACT_ATOMS: atom_id res chain seq x y z
N MET A 1 -1.76 10.15 37.80
CA MET A 1 -0.93 9.27 36.95
C MET A 1 -0.70 9.99 35.62
N LYS A 2 0.42 10.72 35.47
CA LYS A 2 0.73 11.41 34.21
C LYS A 2 1.30 10.36 33.25
N LYS A 3 0.65 10.13 32.10
CA LYS A 3 1.19 9.29 31.02
C LYS A 3 2.58 9.86 30.68
N VAL A 4 3.63 9.09 30.98
CA VAL A 4 5.04 9.51 30.90
C VAL A 4 5.61 9.40 29.48
N THR A 5 4.88 8.81 28.55
CA THR A 5 5.26 8.71 27.14
C THR A 5 4.57 9.81 26.35
N PRO A 6 5.32 10.72 25.70
CA PRO A 6 4.75 11.56 24.65
C PRO A 6 4.09 10.64 23.62
N ASP A 7 2.87 10.95 23.20
CA ASP A 7 2.30 10.27 22.05
C ASP A 7 3.25 10.46 20.86
N PRO A 8 3.48 9.41 20.05
CA PRO A 8 4.34 9.52 18.89
C PRO A 8 3.84 10.68 18.00
N PRO A 9 4.76 11.44 17.38
CA PRO A 9 4.36 12.53 16.49
C PRO A 9 3.41 11.98 15.42
N VAL A 10 2.32 12.71 15.17
CA VAL A 10 1.38 12.37 14.09
C VAL A 10 2.18 12.44 12.79
N PRO A 11 2.25 11.36 11.99
CA PRO A 11 3.01 11.37 10.76
C PRO A 11 2.47 12.42 9.80
N SER A 12 3.36 13.03 9.02
CA SER A 12 2.97 13.94 7.96
C SER A 12 2.11 13.21 6.93
N LEU A 13 1.39 13.97 6.09
CA LEU A 13 0.65 13.37 4.98
C LEU A 13 1.60 12.60 4.04
N GLU A 14 2.76 13.15 3.74
CA GLU A 14 3.80 12.53 2.92
C GLU A 14 4.27 11.20 3.52
N GLU A 15 4.63 11.19 4.81
CA GLU A 15 5.06 9.98 5.54
C GLU A 15 3.95 8.91 5.54
N SER A 16 2.70 9.34 5.70
CA SER A 16 1.54 8.45 5.63
C SER A 16 1.35 7.83 4.24
N LEU A 17 1.50 8.63 3.18
CA LEU A 17 1.38 8.16 1.79
C LEU A 17 2.54 7.21 1.44
N LEU A 18 3.77 7.51 1.87
CA LEU A 18 4.92 6.61 1.71
C LEU A 18 4.69 5.28 2.45
N HIS A 19 4.14 5.32 3.67
CA HIS A 19 3.79 4.11 4.39
C HIS A 19 2.72 3.27 3.65
N ILE A 20 1.69 3.91 3.10
CA ILE A 20 0.68 3.22 2.27
C ILE A 20 1.33 2.59 1.04
N SER A 21 2.30 3.27 0.41
CA SER A 21 3.02 2.76 -0.76
C SER A 21 3.73 1.43 -0.45
N GLU A 22 4.35 1.36 0.72
CA GLU A 22 5.00 0.14 1.24
C GLU A 22 3.97 -0.97 1.53
N LEU A 23 2.83 -0.64 2.12
CA LEU A 23 1.75 -1.60 2.35
C LEU A 23 1.20 -2.17 1.03
N LEU A 24 1.01 -1.33 0.01
CA LEU A 24 0.57 -1.77 -1.32
C LEU A 24 1.60 -2.70 -1.96
N ARG A 25 2.90 -2.43 -1.82
CA ARG A 25 3.97 -3.33 -2.28
C ARG A 25 3.87 -4.70 -1.61
N CYS A 26 3.72 -4.74 -0.29
CA CYS A 26 3.55 -5.98 0.47
C CYS A 26 2.28 -6.74 0.08
N ALA A 27 1.16 -6.03 -0.14
CA ALA A 27 -0.09 -6.62 -0.58
C ALA A 27 0.04 -7.25 -1.97
N ALA A 28 0.72 -6.57 -2.91
CA ALA A 28 0.98 -7.10 -4.25
C ALA A 28 1.81 -8.37 -4.19
N ALA A 29 2.89 -8.39 -3.41
CA ALA A 29 3.72 -9.58 -3.21
C ALA A 29 2.92 -10.74 -2.64
N THR A 30 2.13 -10.48 -1.59
CA THR A 30 1.26 -11.49 -0.96
C THR A 30 0.24 -12.06 -1.94
N ALA A 31 -0.44 -11.19 -2.72
CA ALA A 31 -1.43 -11.61 -3.70
C ALA A 31 -0.79 -12.41 -4.86
N TYR A 32 0.41 -12.01 -5.28
CA TYR A 32 1.18 -12.72 -6.29
C TYR A 32 1.58 -14.12 -5.81
N GLU A 33 2.23 -14.24 -4.65
CA GLU A 33 2.61 -15.54 -4.06
C GLU A 33 1.39 -16.43 -3.81
N SER A 34 0.27 -15.86 -3.35
CA SER A 34 -0.99 -16.59 -3.17
C SER A 34 -1.53 -17.13 -4.49
N GLY A 35 -1.32 -16.41 -5.60
CA GLY A 35 -1.74 -16.80 -6.94
C GLY A 35 -0.80 -17.80 -7.62
N ASP A 36 0.48 -17.80 -7.27
CA ASP A 36 1.54 -18.59 -7.93
C ASP A 36 1.28 -20.10 -7.82
N SER A 37 0.74 -20.55 -6.69
CA SER A 37 0.35 -21.96 -6.46
C SER A 37 -1.05 -22.33 -6.98
N LEU A 38 -1.81 -21.36 -7.52
CA LEU A 38 -3.17 -21.56 -8.01
C LEU A 38 -3.20 -21.77 -9.54
N ASN A 39 -4.33 -22.28 -10.04
CA ASN A 39 -4.57 -22.47 -11.47
C ASN A 39 -5.99 -22.08 -11.87
N GLY A 40 -6.17 -21.77 -13.15
CA GLY A 40 -7.46 -21.39 -13.73
C GLY A 40 -8.07 -20.14 -13.07
N PRO A 41 -9.41 -20.09 -12.91
CA PRO A 41 -10.10 -18.88 -12.44
C PRO A 41 -9.64 -18.35 -11.08
N LYS A 42 -9.12 -19.21 -10.19
CA LYS A 42 -8.61 -18.77 -8.89
C LYS A 42 -7.30 -17.99 -9.01
N ARG A 43 -6.42 -18.39 -9.94
CA ARG A 43 -5.20 -17.63 -10.25
C ARG A 43 -5.55 -16.31 -10.93
N ASP A 44 -6.50 -16.35 -11.86
CA ASP A 44 -6.96 -15.14 -12.57
C ASP A 44 -7.53 -14.11 -11.57
N LEU A 45 -8.28 -14.56 -10.57
CA LEU A 45 -8.77 -13.71 -9.49
C LEU A 45 -7.62 -13.13 -8.64
N ALA A 46 -6.65 -13.94 -8.22
CA ALA A 46 -5.49 -13.47 -7.45
C ALA A 46 -4.69 -12.42 -8.22
N PHE A 47 -4.46 -12.64 -9.51
CA PHE A 47 -3.73 -11.69 -10.36
C PHE A 47 -4.56 -10.44 -10.69
N SER A 48 -5.89 -10.55 -10.72
CA SER A 48 -6.76 -9.37 -10.78
C SER A 48 -6.56 -8.48 -9.56
N VAL A 49 -6.40 -9.05 -8.36
CA VAL A 49 -6.08 -8.28 -7.14
C VAL A 49 -4.72 -7.58 -7.27
N VAL A 50 -3.69 -8.25 -7.80
CA VAL A 50 -2.38 -7.61 -8.08
C VAL A 50 -2.54 -6.41 -9.02
N HIS A 51 -3.35 -6.53 -10.06
CA HIS A 51 -3.64 -5.44 -10.98
C HIS A 51 -4.36 -4.27 -10.27
N LEU A 52 -5.38 -4.55 -9.46
CA LEU A 52 -6.09 -3.53 -8.66
C LEU A 52 -5.13 -2.77 -7.72
N ILE A 53 -4.20 -3.49 -7.08
CA ILE A 53 -3.18 -2.90 -6.21
C ILE A 53 -2.25 -1.98 -7.00
N GLY A 54 -1.85 -2.39 -8.21
CA GLY A 54 -1.06 -1.55 -9.12
C GLY A 54 -1.77 -0.25 -9.49
N MET A 55 -3.07 -0.31 -9.78
CA MET A 55 -3.87 0.89 -10.04
C MET A 55 -3.96 1.81 -8.82
N ALA A 56 -4.18 1.24 -7.63
CA ALA A 56 -4.21 2.00 -6.38
C ALA A 56 -2.86 2.71 -6.13
N ARG A 57 -1.74 2.02 -6.40
CA ARG A 57 -0.41 2.61 -6.29
C ARG A 57 -0.20 3.78 -7.26
N ALA A 58 -0.67 3.66 -8.50
CA ALA A 58 -0.56 4.75 -9.47
C ALA A 58 -1.35 6.01 -9.04
N GLU A 59 -2.50 5.86 -8.39
CA GLU A 59 -3.25 6.99 -7.82
C GLU A 59 -2.55 7.59 -6.58
N LEU A 60 -1.92 6.73 -5.77
CA LEU A 60 -1.11 7.16 -4.63
C LEU A 60 0.13 7.95 -5.08
N ASP A 61 0.85 7.48 -6.09
CA ASP A 61 2.04 8.14 -6.64
C ASP A 61 1.66 9.54 -7.18
N ARG A 62 0.52 9.67 -7.89
CA ARG A 62 -0.04 10.98 -8.29
C ARG A 62 -0.39 11.89 -7.11
N SER A 63 -0.82 11.31 -5.99
CA SER A 63 -1.14 12.08 -4.78
C SER A 63 0.13 12.57 -4.09
N LEU A 64 1.18 11.74 -4.07
CA LEU A 64 2.49 12.09 -3.51
C LEU A 64 3.15 13.23 -4.29
N GLU A 65 3.13 13.18 -5.63
CA GLU A 65 3.64 14.28 -6.47
C GLU A 65 2.98 15.64 -6.13
N ARG A 66 1.69 15.65 -5.76
CA ARG A 66 1.01 16.89 -5.35
C ARG A 66 1.39 17.37 -3.95
N VAL A 67 1.89 16.48 -3.10
CA VAL A 67 2.37 16.82 -1.76
C VAL A 67 3.79 17.39 -1.84
N GLU A 68 4.67 16.79 -2.65
CA GLU A 68 6.05 17.27 -2.88
C GLU A 68 6.13 18.68 -3.51
N LEU A 69 5.08 19.09 -4.24
CA LEU A 69 5.01 20.40 -4.89
C LEU A 69 4.55 21.53 -3.95
N ARG A 70 4.25 21.25 -2.68
CA ARG A 70 3.75 22.23 -1.68
C ARG A 70 4.86 22.74 -0.79
#